data_AF-A0A534SIT7-F1
#
_entry.id   AF-A0A534SIT7-F1
#
_cell.length_a   1.000
_cell.length_b   1.000
_cell.length_c   1.000
_cell.angle_alpha   90.00
_cell.angle_beta   90.00
_cell.angle_gamma   90.00
#
_symmetry.space_group_name_H-M   'P 1'
#
loop_
_entity.id
_entity.type
_entity.pdbx_description
1 polymer ?
#
loop_
_entity_poly.entity_id
_entity_poly.type
_entity_poly.pdbx_seq_one_letter_code
_entity_poly.pdbx_strand_id
1 'polypeptide(L)'
;MKQNFLQSQRDFLRNFLRAIGEAQVFVLSPIKRQSVLKVLTKRLSITDPAVAEDALQDLLKRLDKKPIPSIQALRNIQRFLQTQNPKVGQVKLEELIDDSIVRELDKSGYFERINAEYGVK
;
A
#
# COMPACT_ATOMS: atom_id res chain seq x y z
N MET A 1 -7.74 -14.86 0.10
CA MET A 1 -7.23 -15.61 -1.07
C MET A 1 -6.90 -17.03 -0.62
N LYS A 2 -7.25 -18.07 -1.39
CA LYS A 2 -6.88 -19.46 -1.04
C LYS A 2 -5.37 -19.65 -1.24
N GLN A 3 -4.67 -20.28 -0.29
CA GLN A 3 -3.20 -20.51 -0.34
C GLN A 3 -2.71 -21.08 -1.69
N ASN A 4 -3.51 -21.92 -2.37
CA ASN A 4 -3.16 -22.49 -3.67
C ASN A 4 -3.05 -21.45 -4.80
N PHE A 5 -3.74 -20.31 -4.70
CA PHE A 5 -3.59 -19.20 -5.64
C PHE A 5 -2.23 -18.51 -5.49
N LEU A 6 -1.70 -18.43 -4.26
CA LEU A 6 -0.41 -17.79 -3.97
C LEU A 6 0.78 -18.59 -4.52
N GLN A 7 0.68 -19.92 -4.55
CA GLN A 7 1.75 -20.80 -5.03
C GLN A 7 1.74 -20.97 -6.56
N SER A 8 0.56 -21.12 -7.18
CA SER A 8 0.43 -21.31 -8.63
C SER A 8 0.63 -20.04 -9.46
N GLN A 9 0.47 -18.86 -8.85
CA GLN A 9 0.57 -17.57 -9.52
C GLN A 9 1.59 -16.63 -8.86
N ARG A 10 2.63 -17.18 -8.23
CA ARG A 10 3.61 -16.39 -7.48
C ARG A 10 4.24 -15.28 -8.33
N ASP A 11 4.54 -15.55 -9.61
CA ASP A 11 5.09 -14.54 -10.52
C ASP A 11 4.09 -13.42 -10.85
N PHE A 12 2.82 -13.77 -11.08
CA PHE A 12 1.77 -12.78 -11.25
C PHE A 12 1.63 -11.90 -10.01
N LEU A 13 1.59 -12.50 -8.82
CA LEU A 13 1.50 -11.77 -7.56
C LEU A 13 2.73 -10.90 -7.30
N ARG A 14 3.93 -11.38 -7.64
CA ARG A 14 5.16 -10.58 -7.58
C ARG A 14 5.07 -9.37 -8.49
N ASN A 15 4.65 -9.54 -9.74
CA ASN A 15 4.51 -8.42 -10.69
C ASN A 15 3.38 -7.46 -10.29
N PHE A 16 2.28 -7.98 -9.76
CA PHE A 16 1.18 -7.18 -9.23
C PHE A 16 1.64 -6.33 -8.04
N LEU A 17 2.34 -6.92 -7.06
CA LEU A 17 2.87 -6.20 -5.90
C LEU A 17 3.96 -5.18 -6.29
N ARG A 18 4.78 -5.49 -7.31
CA ARG A 18 5.70 -4.51 -7.91
C ARG A 18 4.96 -3.29 -8.46
N ALA A 19 3.90 -3.52 -9.25
CA ALA A 19 3.10 -2.46 -9.83
C ALA A 19 2.38 -1.61 -8.75
N ILE A 20 1.84 -2.24 -7.70
CA ILE A 20 1.26 -1.52 -6.57
C ILE A 20 2.30 -0.67 -5.84
N GLY A 21 3.49 -1.25 -5.57
CA GLY A 21 4.59 -0.52 -4.96
C GLY A 21 5.05 0.67 -5.80
N GLU A 22 5.17 0.51 -7.12
CA GLU A 22 5.50 1.60 -8.03
C GLU A 22 4.42 2.69 -8.07
N ALA A 23 3.13 2.31 -8.08
CA ALA A 23 2.04 3.27 -8.04
C ALA A 23 2.05 4.10 -6.73
N GLN A 24 2.40 3.48 -5.60
CA GLN A 24 2.54 4.18 -4.33
C GLN A 24 3.70 5.19 -4.35
N VAL A 25 4.85 4.78 -4.88
CA VAL A 25 6.01 5.68 -5.06
C VAL A 25 5.71 6.79 -6.07
N PHE A 26 4.97 6.50 -7.14
CA PHE A 26 4.49 7.48 -8.10
C PHE A 26 3.65 8.56 -7.43
N VAL A 27 2.77 8.19 -6.50
CA VAL A 27 1.96 9.14 -5.72
C VAL A 27 2.82 9.99 -4.78
N LEU A 28 3.80 9.37 -4.10
CA LEU A 28 4.71 10.05 -3.18
C LEU A 28 5.72 10.98 -3.89
N SER A 29 5.91 10.79 -5.20
CA SER A 29 6.91 11.48 -5.98
C SER A 29 6.61 12.98 -6.15
N PRO A 30 7.51 13.88 -5.71
CA PRO A 30 7.33 15.31 -5.93
C PRO A 30 7.40 15.67 -7.42
N ILE A 31 8.21 14.95 -8.20
CA ILE A 31 8.35 15.18 -9.65
C ILE A 31 7.13 14.67 -10.44
N LYS A 32 6.34 13.75 -9.90
CA LYS A 32 5.09 13.27 -10.53
C LYS A 32 3.83 13.96 -10.02
N ARG A 33 3.94 14.91 -9.08
CA ARG A 33 2.81 15.62 -8.44
C ARG A 33 1.72 16.03 -9.42
N GLN A 34 2.08 16.72 -10.52
CA GLN A 34 1.10 17.21 -11.51
C GLN A 34 0.35 16.05 -12.20
N SER A 35 1.04 14.94 -12.46
CA SER A 35 0.42 13.75 -13.05
C SER A 35 -0.53 13.08 -12.07
N VAL A 36 -0.16 13.03 -10.78
CA VAL A 36 -1.02 12.50 -9.71
C VAL A 36 -2.30 13.36 -9.59
N LEU A 37 -2.17 14.68 -9.54
CA LEU A 37 -3.32 15.60 -9.51
C LEU A 37 -4.24 15.39 -10.72
N LYS A 38 -3.67 15.25 -11.92
CA LYS A 38 -4.45 14.97 -13.14
C LYS A 38 -5.21 13.64 -13.07
N VAL A 39 -4.62 12.62 -12.45
CA VAL A 39 -5.30 11.33 -12.24
C VAL A 39 -6.42 11.49 -11.20
N LEU A 40 -6.17 12.15 -10.08
CA LEU A 40 -7.17 12.38 -9.03
C LEU A 40 -8.37 13.16 -9.57
N THR A 41 -8.15 14.29 -10.25
CA THR A 41 -9.24 15.10 -10.81
C THR A 41 -10.06 14.32 -11.83
N LYS A 42 -9.40 13.58 -12.74
CA LYS A 42 -10.08 12.80 -13.77
C LYS A 42 -10.85 11.60 -13.21
N ARG A 43 -10.28 10.87 -12.25
CA ARG A 43 -10.85 9.60 -11.75
C ARG A 43 -11.87 9.81 -10.65
N LEU A 44 -11.78 10.91 -9.91
CA LEU A 44 -12.71 11.26 -8.84
C LEU A 44 -13.67 12.39 -9.24
N SER A 45 -13.64 12.84 -10.50
CA SER A 45 -14.48 13.91 -11.03
C SER A 45 -14.40 15.21 -10.21
N ILE A 46 -13.22 15.52 -9.66
CA ILE A 46 -12.99 16.74 -8.87
C ILE A 46 -12.83 17.91 -9.85
N THR A 47 -13.71 18.91 -9.71
CA THR A 47 -13.73 20.11 -10.54
C THR A 47 -12.97 21.27 -9.90
N ASP A 48 -12.90 21.32 -8.57
CA ASP A 48 -12.16 22.33 -7.82
C ASP A 48 -10.69 21.90 -7.61
N PRO A 49 -9.71 22.65 -8.17
CA PRO A 49 -8.30 22.37 -7.98
C PRO A 49 -7.85 22.34 -6.51
N ALA A 50 -8.46 23.15 -5.64
CA ALA A 50 -8.10 23.20 -4.22
C ALA A 50 -8.46 21.88 -3.52
N VAL A 51 -9.60 21.28 -3.87
CA VAL A 51 -10.03 19.97 -3.35
C VAL A 51 -9.08 18.86 -3.80
N ALA A 52 -8.58 18.92 -5.04
CA ALA A 52 -7.63 17.92 -5.54
C ALA A 52 -6.26 18.02 -4.83
N GLU A 53 -5.81 19.24 -4.55
CA GLU A 53 -4.57 19.48 -3.78
C GLU A 53 -4.70 18.99 -2.34
N ASP A 54 -5.82 19.27 -1.67
CA ASP A 54 -6.07 18.80 -0.31
C ASP A 54 -6.14 17.26 -0.25
N ALA A 55 -6.86 16.63 -1.18
CA ALA A 55 -6.90 15.18 -1.31
C ALA A 55 -5.51 14.56 -1.52
N LEU A 56 -4.65 15.22 -2.31
CA LEU A 56 -3.27 14.77 -2.47
C LEU A 56 -2.48 14.94 -1.16
N GLN A 57 -2.60 16.07 -0.46
CA GLN A 57 -1.93 16.27 0.84
C GLN A 57 -2.33 15.21 1.86
N ASP A 58 -3.61 14.88 1.93
CA ASP A 58 -4.12 13.84 2.82
C ASP A 58 -3.61 12.45 2.46
N LEU A 59 -3.51 12.15 1.16
CA LEU A 59 -2.95 10.89 0.69
C LEU A 59 -1.46 10.78 1.05
N LEU A 60 -0.68 11.85 0.87
CA LEU A 60 0.74 11.90 1.20
C LEU A 60 1.01 11.69 2.70
N LYS A 61 0.11 12.13 3.59
CA LYS A 61 0.21 11.92 5.05
C LYS A 61 -0.08 10.49 5.47
N ARG A 62 -0.81 9.71 4.66
CA ARG A 62 -1.31 8.37 5.02
C ARG A 62 -0.54 7.24 4.37
N LEU A 63 0.16 7.50 3.26
CA LEU A 63 0.94 6.49 2.59
C LEU A 63 2.29 6.28 3.28
N ASP A 64 2.52 5.06 3.74
CA ASP A 64 3.84 4.63 4.19
C ASP A 64 4.83 4.61 3.01
N LYS A 65 6.14 4.66 3.29
CA LYS A 65 7.16 4.53 2.23
C LYS A 65 7.33 3.09 1.73
N LYS A 66 6.98 2.11 2.55
CA LYS A 66 7.07 0.67 2.22
C LYS A 66 5.73 0.00 2.53
N PRO A 67 5.16 -0.78 1.60
CA PRO A 67 3.89 -1.46 1.80
C PRO A 67 4.04 -2.74 2.64
N ILE A 68 4.73 -2.65 3.78
CA ILE A 68 4.95 -3.80 4.68
C ILE A 68 3.85 -3.77 5.74
N PRO A 69 2.99 -4.81 5.81
CA PRO A 69 1.92 -4.85 6.81
C PRO A 69 2.50 -4.96 8.23
N SER A 70 1.96 -4.17 9.16
CA SER A 70 2.34 -4.23 10.57
C SER A 70 1.42 -5.16 11.36
N ILE A 71 1.95 -6.31 11.78
CA ILE A 71 1.26 -7.24 12.70
C ILE A 71 0.84 -6.52 13.99
N GLN A 72 1.67 -5.61 14.50
CA GLN A 72 1.36 -4.85 15.72
C GLN A 72 0.16 -3.92 15.51
N ALA A 73 0.09 -3.23 14.37
CA ALA A 73 -1.07 -2.39 14.04
C ALA A 73 -2.36 -3.23 13.93
N LEU A 74 -2.27 -4.41 13.33
CA LEU A 74 -3.41 -5.33 13.23
C LEU A 74 -3.82 -5.90 14.59
N ARG A 75 -2.88 -6.14 15.50
CA ARG A 75 -3.21 -6.51 16.90
C ARG A 75 -3.97 -5.40 17.62
N ASN A 76 -3.62 -4.14 17.39
CA ASN A 76 -4.35 -3.00 17.96
C ASN A 76 -5.79 -2.93 17.42
N ILE A 77 -5.95 -3.10 16.10
CA ILE A 77 -7.27 -3.16 15.45
C ILE A 77 -8.08 -4.35 15.99
N GLN A 78 -7.46 -5.53 16.10
CA GLN A 78 -8.10 -6.73 16.61
C GLN A 78 -8.63 -6.53 18.04
N ARG A 79 -7.82 -5.94 18.92
CA ARG A 79 -8.21 -5.63 20.31
C ARG A 79 -9.39 -4.66 20.37
N PHE A 80 -9.40 -3.65 19.50
CA PHE A 80 -10.52 -2.72 19.41
C PHE A 80 -11.80 -3.43 18.93
N LEU A 81 -11.71 -4.22 17.85
CA LEU A 81 -12.87 -4.93 17.28
C LEU A 81 -13.42 -6.03 18.20
N GLN A 82 -12.57 -6.64 19.04
CA GLN A 82 -13.00 -7.61 20.06
C GLN A 82 -14.04 -7.03 21.03
N THR A 83 -14.01 -5.72 21.29
CA THR A 83 -15.00 -5.06 22.17
C THR A 83 -16.41 -5.12 21.60
N GLN A 84 -16.55 -5.22 20.28
CA GLN A 84 -17.83 -5.30 19.57
C GLN A 84 -18.18 -6.75 19.22
N ASN A 85 -17.17 -7.56 18.86
CA ASN A 85 -17.36 -8.96 18.52
C ASN A 85 -16.22 -9.82 19.10
N PRO A 86 -16.47 -10.55 20.21
CA PRO A 86 -15.46 -11.38 20.87
C PRO A 86 -14.83 -12.44 19.96
N LYS A 87 -15.53 -12.90 18.90
CA LYS A 87 -15.00 -13.89 17.95
C LYS A 87 -13.78 -13.38 17.18
N VAL A 88 -13.63 -12.06 17.05
CA VAL A 88 -12.46 -11.45 16.38
C VAL A 88 -11.16 -11.79 17.12
N GLY A 89 -11.21 -12.06 18.43
CA GLY A 89 -10.03 -12.46 19.20
C GLY A 89 -9.52 -13.86 18.96
N GLN A 90 -10.31 -14.70 18.29
CA GLN A 90 -9.91 -16.06 17.94
C GLN A 90 -9.16 -16.12 16.60
N VAL A 91 -9.14 -15.03 15.85
CA VAL A 91 -8.45 -14.92 14.56
C VAL A 91 -6.94 -14.85 14.77
N LYS A 92 -6.20 -15.78 14.16
CA LYS A 92 -4.74 -15.74 14.14
C LYS A 92 -4.28 -14.77 13.06
N LEU A 93 -3.73 -13.63 13.48
CA LEU A 93 -3.31 -12.58 12.55
C LEU A 93 -2.16 -13.05 11.64
N GLU A 94 -1.34 -13.97 12.12
CA GLU A 94 -0.23 -14.59 11.38
C GLU A 94 -0.73 -15.44 10.21
N GLU A 95 -1.96 -15.97 10.27
CA GLU A 95 -2.57 -16.72 9.17
C GLU A 95 -3.27 -15.80 8.15
N LEU A 96 -3.49 -14.52 8.48
CA LEU A 96 -4.11 -13.55 7.59
C LEU A 96 -3.13 -12.83 6.67
N ILE A 97 -1.84 -12.83 7.01
CA ILE A 97 -0.83 -12.05 6.31
C ILE A 97 0.24 -12.97 5.76
N ASP A 98 0.42 -12.91 4.45
CA ASP A 98 1.63 -13.37 3.78
C ASP A 98 2.33 -12.15 3.19
N ASP A 99 3.44 -11.74 3.82
CA ASP A 99 4.27 -10.64 3.36
C ASP A 99 5.57 -11.11 2.68
N SER A 100 5.67 -12.42 2.37
CA SER A 100 6.89 -13.04 1.85
C SER A 100 7.38 -12.36 0.56
N ILE A 101 6.47 -12.06 -0.36
CA ILE A 101 6.79 -11.41 -1.64
C ILE A 101 7.23 -9.96 -1.42
N VAL A 102 6.55 -9.21 -0.55
CA VAL A 102 6.92 -7.82 -0.27
C VAL A 102 8.30 -7.76 0.39
N ARG A 103 8.60 -8.67 1.33
CA ARG A 103 9.93 -8.79 1.95
C ARG A 103 11.01 -9.20 0.95
N GLU A 104 10.68 -10.07 -0.01
CA GLU A 104 11.59 -10.45 -1.10
C GLU A 104 11.93 -9.24 -1.98
N LEU A 105 10.93 -8.43 -2.34
CA LEU A 105 11.12 -7.19 -3.09
C LEU A 105 11.98 -6.19 -2.32
N ASP A 106 11.70 -6.01 -1.03
CA ASP A 106 12.47 -5.14 -0.14
C ASP A 106 13.94 -5.56 -0.05
N LYS A 107 14.20 -6.85 0.22
CA LYS A 107 15.57 -7.41 0.25
C LYS A 107 16.31 -7.28 -1.08
N SER A 108 15.59 -7.30 -2.20
CA SER A 108 16.19 -7.11 -3.53
C SER A 108 16.58 -5.67 -3.85
N GLY A 109 16.28 -4.71 -2.96
CA GLY A 109 16.50 -3.29 -3.19
C GLY A 109 15.48 -2.67 -4.16
N TYR A 110 14.36 -3.36 -4.42
CA TYR A 110 13.36 -2.91 -5.39
C TYR A 110 12.78 -1.56 -5.00
N PHE A 111 12.37 -1.39 -3.74
CA PHE A 111 11.75 -0.15 -3.25
C PHE A 111 12.73 1.01 -3.20
N GLU A 112 13.97 0.77 -2.78
CA GLU A 112 15.05 1.76 -2.80
C GLU A 112 15.30 2.27 -4.22
N ARG A 113 15.38 1.36 -5.20
CA ARG A 113 15.60 1.70 -6.61
C ARG A 113 14.48 2.57 -7.16
N ILE A 114 13.22 2.17 -6.99
CA ILE A 114 12.10 2.96 -7.52
C ILE A 114 11.95 4.29 -6.77
N ASN A 115 12.21 4.34 -5.45
CA ASN A 115 12.19 5.61 -4.72
C ASN A 115 13.22 6.59 -5.29
N ALA A 116 14.44 6.12 -5.57
CA ALA A 116 15.48 6.93 -6.21
C ALA A 116 15.07 7.41 -7.62
N GLU A 117 14.54 6.51 -8.45
CA GLU A 117 14.07 6.81 -9.81
C GLU A 117 12.97 7.88 -9.83
N TYR A 118 12.09 7.86 -8.84
CA TYR A 118 10.97 8.79 -8.69
C TYR A 118 11.31 10.00 -7.79
N GLY A 119 12.55 10.15 -7.33
CA GLY A 119 12.98 11.28 -6.49
C GLY A 119 12.32 11.33 -5.10
N VAL A 120 11.84 10.19 -4.59
CA VAL A 120 11.32 10.04 -3.24
C VAL A 120 12.50 9.77 -2.29
N LYS A 121 12.71 10.67 -1.33
CA LYS A 121 13.71 10.53 -0.25
C LYS A 121 13.07 9.86 0.97
#